data_AF-A0A523R1Y7-F1
#
_entry.id   AF-A0A523R1Y7-F1
#
_cell.length_a   1.000
_cell.length_b   1.000
_cell.length_c   1.000
_cell.angle_alpha   90.00
_cell.angle_beta   90.00
_cell.angle_gamma   90.00
#
_symmetry.space_group_name_H-M   'P 1'
#
loop_
_entity.id
_entity.type
_entity.pdbx_description
1 polymer ?
#
loop_
_entity_poly.entity_id
_entity_poly.type
_entity_poly.pdbx_seq_one_letter_code
_entity_poly.pdbx_strand_id
1 'polypeptide(L)'
;MTETEDYSKAATPTPHAASHEKDGGDEISVSGLSGQLADSQYSSFLQVAGLLARFQFLIAGNWTIRTSAYNNSWLSVCWSPELRLFVAVSSSGDATRVMTSPDGINWTIRTSAADNDWRSVCWSPELKL
;
A
#
# COMPACT_ATOMS: atom_id res chain seq x y z
N MET A 1 -59.74 8.10 46.02
CA MET A 1 -58.62 7.30 45.48
C MET A 1 -59.23 6.27 44.57
N THR A 2 -59.51 6.65 43.33
CA THR A 2 -60.19 5.79 42.34
C THR A 2 -59.53 6.05 41.01
N GLU A 3 -58.37 5.45 40.83
CA GLU A 3 -57.77 5.26 39.53
C GLU A 3 -57.77 3.74 39.31
N THR A 4 -58.89 3.24 38.82
CA THR A 4 -59.02 1.85 38.36
C THR A 4 -58.64 1.82 36.90
N GLU A 5 -57.33 1.86 36.60
CA GLU A 5 -56.87 1.51 35.27
C GLU A 5 -56.84 -0.02 35.15
N ASP A 6 -57.62 -0.54 34.20
CA ASP A 6 -57.68 -1.96 33.89
C ASP A 6 -56.50 -2.35 32.99
N TYR A 7 -55.43 -2.84 33.63
CA TYR A 7 -54.21 -3.31 32.95
C TYR A 7 -54.35 -4.69 32.29
N SER A 8 -55.53 -5.33 32.34
CA SER A 8 -55.77 -6.63 31.69
C SER A 8 -56.02 -6.52 30.18
N LYS A 9 -56.23 -5.30 29.66
CA LYS A 9 -56.39 -5.03 28.24
C LYS A 9 -55.04 -4.76 27.59
N ALA A 10 -54.76 -5.42 26.46
CA ALA A 10 -53.58 -5.10 25.66
C ALA A 10 -53.59 -3.60 25.30
N ALA A 11 -52.55 -2.87 25.69
CA ALA A 11 -52.43 -1.46 25.37
C ALA A 11 -52.44 -1.29 23.84
N THR A 12 -53.36 -0.48 23.31
CA THR A 12 -53.35 -0.14 21.89
C THR A 12 -52.14 0.77 21.66
N PRO A 13 -51.13 0.37 20.85
CA PRO A 13 -49.99 1.23 20.59
C PRO A 13 -50.48 2.50 19.91
N THR A 14 -50.10 3.66 20.44
CA THR A 14 -50.33 4.94 19.78
C THR A 14 -49.57 4.92 18.44
N PRO A 15 -50.17 5.36 17.32
CA PRO A 15 -49.44 5.42 16.05
C PRO A 15 -48.16 6.25 16.22
N HIS A 16 -47.02 5.70 15.79
CA HIS A 16 -45.79 6.50 15.68
C HIS A 16 -46.00 7.58 14.62
N ALA A 17 -45.39 8.75 14.80
CA ALA A 17 -45.48 9.83 13.81
C ALA A 17 -45.01 9.31 12.44
N ALA A 18 -45.82 9.51 11.40
CA ALA A 18 -45.59 8.93 10.07
C ALA A 18 -44.47 9.62 9.28
N SER A 19 -43.97 10.75 9.78
CA SER A 19 -42.87 11.50 9.22
C SER A 19 -42.16 12.27 10.32
N HIS A 20 -40.85 12.07 10.44
CA HIS A 20 -39.99 13.05 11.07
C HIS A 20 -39.69 14.11 10.01
N GLU A 21 -40.06 15.37 10.26
CA GLU A 21 -39.64 16.49 9.43
C GLU A 21 -38.13 16.62 9.59
N LYS A 22 -37.41 16.83 8.48
CA LYS A 22 -36.00 17.25 8.57
C LYS A 22 -35.99 18.60 9.28
N ASP A 23 -35.12 18.77 10.27
CA ASP A 23 -35.00 19.94 11.15
C ASP A 23 -36.05 20.02 12.29
N GLY A 24 -36.67 18.89 12.66
CA GLY A 24 -37.58 18.77 13.81
C GLY A 24 -36.90 18.96 15.19
N GLY A 25 -37.68 19.31 16.22
CA GLY A 25 -37.14 19.56 17.57
C GLY A 25 -36.60 18.33 18.31
N ASP A 26 -36.88 17.13 17.80
CA ASP A 26 -36.35 15.83 18.23
C ASP A 26 -35.03 15.45 17.53
N GLU A 27 -34.52 16.31 16.64
CA GLU A 27 -33.22 16.07 16.01
C GLU A 27 -32.04 16.36 16.94
N ILE A 28 -31.08 15.45 16.95
CA ILE A 28 -29.83 15.62 17.67
C ILE A 28 -28.97 16.62 16.87
N SER A 29 -28.92 17.87 17.34
CA SER A 29 -28.08 18.90 16.73
C SER A 29 -26.59 18.61 16.95
N VAL A 30 -25.82 18.63 15.87
CA VAL A 30 -24.35 18.55 15.89
C VAL A 30 -23.67 19.92 15.88
N SER A 31 -24.43 21.01 15.81
CA SER A 31 -23.89 22.38 15.65
C SER A 31 -23.07 22.88 16.87
N GLY A 32 -23.17 22.19 18.01
CA GLY A 32 -22.36 22.42 19.20
C GLY A 32 -21.36 21.29 19.53
N LEU A 33 -21.26 20.26 18.70
CA LEU A 33 -20.25 19.22 18.87
C LEU A 33 -18.90 19.77 18.37
N SER A 34 -17.88 19.72 19.22
CA SER A 34 -16.49 19.97 18.82
C SER A 34 -15.70 18.67 18.95
N GLY A 35 -14.85 18.38 17.97
CA GLY A 35 -14.10 17.12 17.87
C GLY A 35 -14.37 16.34 16.59
N GLN A 36 -13.61 15.26 16.39
CA GLN A 36 -13.35 14.54 15.13
C GLN A 36 -14.58 14.05 14.31
N LEU A 37 -15.79 14.09 14.88
CA LEU A 37 -17.05 13.74 14.20
C LEU A 37 -17.86 14.95 13.71
N ALA A 38 -17.55 16.17 14.16
CA ALA A 38 -18.27 17.40 13.81
C ALA A 38 -17.57 18.24 12.72
N ASP A 39 -16.25 18.08 12.57
CA ASP A 39 -15.51 18.65 11.45
C ASP A 39 -15.61 17.72 10.23
N SER A 40 -15.44 18.27 9.02
CA SER A 40 -15.16 17.42 7.84
C SER A 40 -14.03 16.47 8.23
N GLN A 41 -14.25 15.15 8.12
CA GLN A 41 -13.26 14.14 8.47
C GLN A 41 -12.06 14.28 7.53
N TYR A 42 -11.20 15.27 7.78
CA TYR A 42 -9.85 15.23 7.29
C TYR A 42 -9.23 14.04 8.00
N SER A 43 -9.10 12.94 7.25
CA SER A 43 -8.23 11.83 7.62
C SER A 43 -6.99 12.46 8.25
N SER A 44 -6.73 12.16 9.53
CA SER A 44 -5.68 12.79 10.36
C SER A 44 -4.27 12.40 9.91
N PHE A 45 -4.13 12.02 8.64
CA PHE A 45 -2.91 11.62 7.95
C PHE A 45 -1.85 12.73 7.88
N LEU A 46 -2.21 13.99 8.14
CA LEU A 46 -1.28 15.12 8.19
C LEU A 46 -0.67 15.37 9.59
N GLN A 47 -1.31 14.92 10.68
CA GLN A 47 -0.76 15.07 12.04
C GLN A 47 0.31 14.02 12.38
N VAL A 48 0.50 13.04 11.50
CA VAL A 48 1.49 11.94 11.64
C VAL A 48 2.68 12.12 10.69
N ALA A 49 2.86 13.31 10.09
CA ALA A 49 3.95 13.53 9.12
C ALA A 49 5.36 13.29 9.73
N GLY A 50 5.55 13.60 11.02
CA GLY A 50 6.84 13.40 11.71
C GLY A 50 7.10 11.97 12.20
N LEU A 51 6.04 11.21 12.50
CA LEU A 51 6.15 9.82 12.99
C LEU A 51 6.24 8.82 11.83
N LEU A 52 5.55 9.07 10.71
CA LEU A 52 5.68 8.28 9.48
C LEU A 52 7.07 8.40 8.85
N ALA A 53 7.75 9.55 9.00
CA ALA A 53 9.15 9.70 8.60
C ALA A 53 10.12 8.81 9.40
N ARG A 54 9.73 8.38 10.61
CA ARG A 54 10.53 7.48 11.47
C ARG A 54 10.16 6.00 11.32
N PHE A 55 9.10 5.69 10.58
CA PHE A 55 8.63 4.34 10.27
C PHE A 55 8.43 4.15 8.75
N GLN A 56 9.35 4.65 7.92
CA GLN A 56 9.29 4.46 6.46
C GLN A 56 9.47 2.99 6.00
N PHE A 57 9.64 2.04 6.92
CA PHE A 57 9.93 0.64 6.63
C PHE A 57 8.90 -0.36 7.14
N LEU A 58 7.64 0.05 7.35
CA LEU A 58 6.57 -0.91 7.66
C LEU A 58 5.31 -0.73 6.81
N ILE A 59 5.48 -0.47 5.51
CA ILE A 59 4.39 -0.61 4.53
C ILE A 59 4.96 -1.23 3.26
N ALA A 60 4.50 -2.45 2.98
CA ALA A 60 4.68 -3.11 1.71
C ALA A 60 4.01 -2.25 0.63
N GLY A 61 4.79 -1.57 -0.22
CA GLY A 61 4.22 -0.83 -1.35
C GLY A 61 5.02 0.33 -1.93
N ASN A 62 6.11 0.78 -1.30
CA ASN A 62 6.86 1.92 -1.84
C ASN A 62 7.96 1.47 -2.81
N TRP A 63 7.66 1.52 -4.11
CA TRP A 63 8.68 1.45 -5.15
C TRP A 63 9.59 2.67 -5.06
N THR A 64 10.87 2.44 -4.78
CA THR A 64 11.89 3.50 -4.82
C THR A 64 12.61 3.43 -6.16
N ILE A 65 12.46 4.45 -6.99
CA ILE A 65 13.23 4.58 -8.23
C ILE A 65 14.71 4.74 -7.86
N ARG A 66 15.57 3.98 -8.52
CA ARG A 66 17.02 4.07 -8.39
C ARG A 66 17.62 4.44 -9.74
N THR A 67 18.67 5.25 -9.73
CA THR A 67 19.52 5.44 -10.91
C THR A 67 20.29 4.15 -11.16
N SER A 68 20.22 3.62 -12.38
CA SER A 68 21.01 2.44 -12.76
C SER A 68 22.50 2.81 -12.81
N ALA A 69 23.37 1.84 -12.50
CA ALA A 69 24.82 2.06 -12.57
C ALA A 69 25.29 2.40 -14.00
N TYR A 70 24.60 1.86 -15.01
CA TYR A 70 24.82 2.13 -16.42
C TYR A 70 23.49 2.27 -17.16
N ASN A 71 23.48 3.14 -18.17
CA ASN A 71 22.31 3.43 -18.99
C ASN A 71 22.25 2.51 -20.22
N ASN A 72 21.94 1.23 -19.97
CA ASN A 72 21.70 0.21 -20.98
C ASN A 72 20.23 -0.22 -20.95
N SER A 73 19.78 -0.86 -22.02
CA SER A 73 18.44 -1.46 -22.14
C SER A 73 18.42 -2.80 -21.40
N TRP A 74 18.32 -2.77 -20.08
CA TRP A 74 18.24 -3.95 -19.22
C TRP A 74 16.90 -4.66 -19.42
N LEU A 75 16.92 -5.95 -19.76
CA LEU A 75 15.73 -6.70 -20.17
C LEU A 75 15.31 -7.80 -19.19
N SER A 76 16.26 -8.35 -18.44
CA SER A 76 15.97 -9.49 -17.56
C SER A 76 16.91 -9.55 -16.37
N VAL A 77 16.40 -10.07 -15.26
CA VAL A 77 17.12 -10.30 -14.01
C VAL A 77 16.78 -11.69 -13.47
N CYS A 78 17.78 -12.39 -12.92
CA CYS A 78 17.58 -13.64 -12.23
C CYS A 78 18.37 -13.70 -10.92
N TRP A 79 17.81 -14.37 -9.91
CA TRP A 79 18.44 -14.61 -8.62
C TRP A 79 18.95 -16.05 -8.53
N SER A 80 20.19 -16.22 -8.11
CA SER A 80 20.72 -17.51 -7.66
C SER A 80 20.71 -17.56 -6.13
N PRO A 81 19.86 -18.39 -5.50
CA PRO A 81 19.86 -18.56 -4.05
C PRO A 81 21.14 -19.20 -3.51
N GLU A 82 21.78 -20.06 -4.30
CA GLU A 82 23.02 -20.74 -3.92
C GLU A 82 24.21 -19.77 -3.90
N LEU A 83 24.35 -18.93 -4.93
CA LEU A 83 25.40 -17.93 -5.01
C LEU A 83 25.07 -16.64 -4.24
N ARG A 84 23.82 -16.50 -3.80
CA ARG A 84 23.26 -15.27 -3.23
C ARG A 84 23.56 -14.06 -4.10
N LEU A 85 23.29 -14.22 -5.41
CA LEU A 85 23.67 -13.24 -6.41
C LEU A 85 22.54 -13.00 -7.42
N PHE A 86 22.22 -11.73 -7.66
CA PHE A 86 21.42 -11.29 -8.79
C PHE A 86 22.31 -11.09 -10.01
N VAL A 87 21.80 -11.50 -11.17
CA VAL A 87 22.41 -11.25 -12.48
C VAL A 87 21.37 -10.56 -13.36
N ALA A 88 21.74 -9.47 -14.01
CA ALA A 88 20.91 -8.81 -15.02
C ALA A 88 21.64 -8.71 -16.35
N VAL A 89 20.87 -8.77 -17.44
CA VAL A 89 21.37 -8.72 -18.82
C VAL A 89 20.68 -7.63 -19.63
N SER A 90 21.39 -7.05 -20.60
CA SER A 90 20.87 -6.00 -21.50
C SER A 90 21.05 -6.33 -22.98
N SER A 91 20.23 -5.68 -23.81
CA SER A 91 20.34 -5.72 -25.28
C SER A 91 21.13 -4.55 -25.86
N SER A 92 21.79 -3.74 -25.04
CA SER A 92 22.62 -2.62 -25.48
C SER A 92 23.79 -2.39 -24.52
N GLY A 93 24.79 -1.65 -25.00
CA GLY A 93 26.05 -1.38 -24.30
C GLY A 93 27.24 -2.02 -25.01
N ASP A 94 28.42 -1.42 -24.86
CA ASP A 94 29.68 -1.93 -25.42
C ASP A 94 30.43 -2.66 -24.30
N ALA A 95 30.53 -3.99 -24.40
CA ALA A 95 31.08 -4.90 -23.41
C ALA A 95 30.47 -4.82 -21.99
N THR A 96 29.37 -4.10 -21.80
CA THR A 96 28.80 -3.75 -20.46
C THR A 96 27.37 -4.26 -20.26
N ARG A 97 27.02 -5.36 -20.93
CA ARG A 97 25.67 -5.93 -21.00
C ARG A 97 25.29 -6.89 -19.87
N VAL A 98 26.18 -7.08 -18.91
CA VAL A 98 25.95 -7.94 -17.75
C VAL A 98 26.26 -7.14 -16.49
N MET A 99 25.39 -7.23 -15.49
CA MET A 99 25.67 -6.71 -14.16
C MET A 99 25.25 -7.69 -13.07
N THR A 100 25.93 -7.62 -11.93
CA THR A 100 25.67 -8.49 -10.78
C THR A 100 25.44 -7.67 -9.52
N SER A 101 24.59 -8.16 -8.61
CA SER A 101 24.33 -7.51 -7.33
C SER A 101 24.09 -8.54 -6.23
N PRO A 102 24.70 -8.39 -5.03
CA PRO A 102 24.40 -9.25 -3.89
C PRO A 102 23.12 -8.86 -3.14
N ASP A 103 22.63 -7.63 -3.33
CA ASP A 103 21.55 -7.03 -2.52
C ASP A 103 20.36 -6.50 -3.36
N GLY A 104 20.46 -6.55 -4.69
CA GLY A 104 19.45 -6.04 -5.62
C GLY A 104 19.39 -4.50 -5.71
N ILE A 105 20.24 -3.79 -4.97
CA ILE A 105 20.26 -2.33 -4.89
C ILE A 105 21.54 -1.78 -5.52
N ASN A 106 22.69 -2.34 -5.12
CA ASN A 106 24.00 -1.94 -5.61
C ASN A 106 24.43 -2.91 -6.72
N TRP A 107 24.52 -2.42 -7.94
CA TRP A 107 24.83 -3.22 -9.13
C TRP A 107 26.24 -2.92 -9.64
N THR A 108 27.01 -3.98 -9.90
CA THR A 108 28.37 -3.91 -10.47
C THR A 108 28.35 -4.42 -11.90
N ILE A 109 28.83 -3.60 -12.84
CA ILE A 109 28.97 -4.00 -14.25
C ILE A 109 30.06 -5.04 -14.41
N ARG A 110 29.80 -6.00 -15.31
CA ARG A 110 30.73 -7.05 -15.71
C ARG A 110 31.03 -6.92 -17.19
N THR A 111 32.27 -7.23 -17.56
CA THR A 111 32.66 -7.36 -18.97
C THR A 111 31.87 -8.52 -19.58
N SER A 112 31.15 -8.21 -20.65
CA SER A 112 30.30 -9.17 -21.36
C SER A 112 31.16 -10.05 -22.26
N ALA A 113 30.82 -11.33 -22.37
CA ALA A 113 31.54 -12.25 -23.25
C ALA A 113 31.40 -11.89 -24.73
N ALA A 114 30.28 -11.27 -25.11
CA ALA A 114 30.00 -10.75 -26.44
C ALA A 114 28.91 -9.66 -26.39
N ASP A 115 28.94 -8.75 -27.36
CA ASP A 115 27.95 -7.67 -27.54
C ASP A 115 26.69 -8.16 -28.27
N ASN A 116 26.10 -9.23 -27.76
CA ASN A 116 24.84 -9.78 -28.25
C ASN A 116 23.63 -9.05 -27.67
N ASP A 117 22.47 -9.25 -28.30
CA ASP A 117 21.19 -8.78 -27.78
C ASP A 117 20.60 -9.76 -26.76
N TRP A 118 21.12 -9.73 -25.53
CA TRP A 118 20.68 -10.60 -24.45
C TRP A 118 19.27 -10.22 -23.98
N ARG A 119 18.32 -11.16 -24.06
CA ARG A 119 16.91 -10.91 -23.73
C ARG A 119 16.44 -11.53 -22.42
N SER A 120 17.04 -12.63 -22.01
CA SER A 120 16.60 -13.39 -20.84
C SER A 120 17.77 -14.09 -20.16
N VAL A 121 17.68 -14.21 -18.84
CA VAL A 121 18.59 -15.00 -18.02
C VAL A 121 17.76 -15.82 -17.03
N CYS A 122 18.15 -17.07 -16.82
CA CYS A 122 17.51 -17.97 -15.85
C CYS A 122 18.60 -18.70 -15.06
N TRP A 123 18.35 -18.90 -13.77
CA TRP A 123 19.16 -19.72 -12.90
C TRP A 123 18.52 -21.11 -12.79
N SER A 124 19.35 -22.14 -12.84
CA SER A 124 18.93 -23.52 -12.62
C SER A 124 19.71 -24.11 -11.43
N PRO A 125 19.02 -24.63 -10.39
CA PRO A 125 19.67 -25.34 -9.28
C PRO A 125 20.29 -26.68 -9.67
N GLU A 126 19.79 -27.29 -10.74
CA GLU A 126 20.12 -28.68 -11.09
C GLU A 126 21.41 -28.80 -11.90
N LEU A 127 21.86 -27.69 -12.49
CA LEU A 127 23.14 -27.57 -13.18
C LEU A 127 24.21 -27.12 -12.18
N LYS A 128 24.62 -28.04 -11.30
CA LYS A 128 25.83 -27.86 -10.49
C LYS A 128 27.04 -28.08 -11.38
N LEU A 129 27.74 -27.00 -11.70
CA LEU A 129 29.07 -27.02 -12.35
C LEU A 129 30.17 -27.24 -11.31
#